data_AF-X1AE45-F1
#
_entry.id   AF-X1AE45-F1
#
_cell.length_a   1.000
_cell.length_b   1.000
_cell.length_c   1.000
_cell.angle_alpha   90.00
_cell.angle_beta   90.00
_cell.angle_gamma   90.00
#
_symmetry.space_group_name_H-M   'P 1'
#
loop_
_entity.id
_entity.type
_entity.pdbx_description
1 polymer ?
#
loop_
_entity_poly.entity_id
_entity_poly.type
_entity_poly.pdbx_seq_one_letter_code
_entity_poly.pdbx_strand_id
1 'polypeptide(L)' 'STNNYLINTIIGKNAEDISKKVINLKLTDDLFHINYLGRELKKAEICLNSGKHYIQDE' A
#
# COMPACT_ATOMS: atom_id res chain seq x y z
N SER A 1 -23.23 -14.84 -1.85
CA SER A 1 -21.92 -14.75 -2.51
C SER A 1 -21.56 -13.29 -2.64
N THR A 2 -20.60 -12.79 -1.88
CA THR A 2 -20.19 -11.38 -1.96
C THR A 2 -19.36 -11.22 -3.23
N ASN A 3 -19.89 -10.49 -4.21
CA ASN A 3 -19.17 -10.21 -5.44
C ASN A 3 -18.05 -9.19 -5.16
N ASN A 4 -16.81 -9.69 -5.06
CA ASN A 4 -15.62 -8.85 -4.90
C ASN A 4 -15.16 -8.33 -6.26
N TYR A 5 -15.82 -7.30 -6.77
CA TYR A 5 -15.33 -6.58 -7.94
C TYR A 5 -14.22 -5.61 -7.53
N LEU A 6 -13.09 -5.67 -8.22
CA LEU A 6 -12.05 -4.64 -8.11
C LEU A 6 -12.59 -3.33 -8.67
N ILE A 7 -12.88 -2.39 -7.78
CA ILE A 7 -13.47 -1.10 -8.11
C ILE A 7 -12.42 -0.09 -8.59
N ASN A 8 -11.16 -0.19 -8.12
CA ASN A 8 -10.07 0.70 -8.49
C ASN A 8 -8.71 0.01 -8.36
N THR A 9 -7.73 0.44 -9.15
CA THR A 9 -6.32 0.02 -9.05
C THR A 9 -5.41 1.24 -8.88
N ILE A 10 -4.48 1.18 -7.93
CA ILE A 10 -3.51 2.25 -7.65
C ILE A 10 -2.12 1.74 -8.06
N ILE A 11 -1.43 2.51 -8.89
CA ILE A 11 -0.10 2.17 -9.43
C ILE A 11 0.87 3.31 -9.12
N GLY A 12 2.09 3.02 -8.69
CA GLY A 12 3.16 4.00 -8.44
C GLY A 12 4.54 3.37 -8.66
N LYS A 13 5.61 4.18 -8.73
CA LYS A 13 6.96 3.68 -8.98
C LYS A 13 7.64 3.15 -7.71
N ASN A 14 7.20 3.62 -6.56
CA ASN A 14 7.73 3.28 -5.24
C ASN A 14 6.63 3.39 -4.18
N ALA A 15 6.96 3.03 -2.93
CA ALA A 15 6.03 3.08 -1.80
C ALA A 15 5.47 4.49 -1.54
N GLU A 16 6.29 5.52 -1.72
CA GLU A 16 5.91 6.91 -1.49
C GLU A 16 4.87 7.39 -2.52
N ASP A 17 5.07 7.06 -3.81
CA ASP A 17 4.13 7.39 -4.89
C ASP A 17 2.75 6.80 -4.62
N ILE A 18 2.69 5.53 -4.20
CA ILE A 18 1.45 4.84 -3.88
C ILE A 18 0.79 5.47 -2.65
N SER A 19 1.57 5.70 -1.58
CA SER A 19 1.07 6.31 -0.33
C SER A 19 0.48 7.71 -0.57
N LYS A 20 1.17 8.54 -1.36
CA LYS A 20 0.66 9.87 -1.75
C LYS A 20 -0.63 9.77 -2.56
N LYS A 21 -0.75 8.81 -3.47
CA LYS A 21 -2.00 8.60 -4.21
C LYS A 21 -3.16 8.21 -3.30
N VAL A 22 -2.92 7.32 -2.33
CA VAL A 22 -3.94 6.93 -1.33
C VAL A 22 -4.44 8.14 -0.54
N ILE A 23 -3.53 8.99 -0.05
CA ILE A 23 -3.86 10.20 0.70
C ILE A 23 -4.62 11.21 -0.18
N ASN A 24 -4.13 11.46 -1.40
CA ASN A 24 -4.74 12.41 -2.32
C ASN A 24 -6.16 12.00 -2.76
N LEU A 25 -6.40 10.69 -2.89
CA LEU A 25 -7.72 10.14 -3.19
C LEU A 25 -8.65 10.08 -1.97
N LYS A 26 -8.15 10.41 -0.77
CA LYS A 26 -8.90 10.37 0.50
C LYS A 26 -9.63 9.04 0.70
N LEU A 27 -8.94 7.93 0.45
CA LEU A 27 -9.53 6.59 0.56
C LEU A 27 -9.87 6.22 2.02
N THR A 28 -9.25 6.92 2.97
CA THR A 28 -9.56 6.90 4.40
C THR A 28 -9.02 8.18 5.04
N ASP A 29 -9.63 8.60 6.15
CA ASP A 29 -9.14 9.70 7.01
C ASP A 29 -8.43 9.18 8.27
N ASP A 30 -8.32 7.85 8.43
CA ASP A 30 -7.63 7.23 9.57
C ASP A 30 -6.11 7.31 9.41
N LEU A 31 -5.49 8.18 10.21
CA LEU A 31 -4.05 8.41 10.21
C LEU A 31 -3.24 7.18 10.67
N PHE A 32 -3.79 6.35 11.55
CA PHE A 32 -3.11 5.13 12.00
C PHE A 32 -3.02 4.13 10.85
N HIS A 33 -4.13 3.92 10.13
CA HIS A 33 -4.15 3.06 8.96
C HIS A 33 -3.27 3.58 7.82
N ILE A 34 -3.27 4.89 7.55
CA ILE A 34 -2.38 5.50 6.55
C ILE A 34 -0.92 5.26 6.91
N ASN A 35 -0.53 5.48 8.16
CA ASN A 35 0.83 5.28 8.63
C ASN A 35 1.23 3.80 8.56
N TYR A 36 0.35 2.89 8.98
CA TYR A 36 0.60 1.45 8.87
C TYR A 36 0.82 1.02 7.41
N LEU A 37 -0.08 1.43 6.51
CA LEU A 37 0.01 1.13 5.09
C LEU A 37 1.32 1.64 4.49
N GLY A 38 1.74 2.86 4.83
CA GLY A 38 3.01 3.42 4.34
C GLY A 38 4.23 2.59 4.76
N ARG A 39 4.25 2.06 6.01
CA ARG A 39 5.33 1.18 6.47
C ARG A 39 5.35 -0.14 5.71
N GLU A 40 4.19 -0.77 5.50
CA GLU A 40 4.10 -2.03 4.78
C GLU A 40 4.48 -1.90 3.30
N LEU A 41 4.03 -0.82 2.64
CA LEU A 41 4.46 -0.49 1.28
C LEU A 41 5.98 -0.31 1.21
N LYS A 42 6.60 0.35 2.21
CA LYS A 42 8.05 0.54 2.23
C LYS A 42 8.81 -0.77 2.45
N LYS A 43 8.33 -1.65 3.33
CA LYS A 43 8.89 -3.00 3.51
C LYS A 43 8.82 -3.78 2.20
N ALA A 44 7.68 -3.76 1.51
CA ALA A 44 7.50 -4.43 0.23
C ALA A 44 8.49 -3.90 -0.83
N GLU A 45 8.66 -2.58 -0.93
CA GLU A 45 9.66 -1.98 -1.83
C GLU A 45 11.08 -2.44 -1.51
N ILE A 46 11.47 -2.49 -0.23
CA ILE A 46 12.79 -3.00 0.19
C ILE A 46 12.97 -4.46 -0.20
N CYS A 47 11.95 -5.30 -0.01
CA CYS A 47 11.99 -6.71 -0.39
C CYS A 47 12.18 -6.87 -1.91
N LEU A 48 11.41 -6.13 -2.73
CA LEU A 48 11.56 -6.11 -4.18
C LEU A 48 12.97 -5.70 -4.60
N ASN A 49 13.51 -4.63 -4.03
CA ASN A 49 14.84 -4.11 -4.35
C ASN A 49 15.97 -5.05 -3.89
N SER A 50 15.75 -5.82 -2.84
CA SER A 50 16.74 -6.75 -2.29
C SER A 50 16.61 -8.19 -2.81
N GLY A 51 15.65 -8.46 -3.69
CA GLY A 51 15.36 -9.80 -4.19
C GLY A 51 14.86 -10.76 -3.10
N LYS A 52 14.30 -10.23 -2.01
CA LYS A 52 13.73 -11.00 -0.89
C LYS A 52 12.22 -11.09 -1.03
N HIS A 53 11.64 -12.14 -0.46
CA HIS A 53 10.19 -12.22 -0.34
C HIS A 53 9.69 -11.22 0.70
N TYR A 54 8.60 -10.53 0.37
CA TYR A 54 7.85 -9.75 1.35
C TYR A 54 7.01 -10.69 2.22
N ILE A 55 7.05 -10.46 3.52
CA ILE A 55 6.21 -11.12 4.52
C ILE A 55 5.55 -9.99 5.30
N GLN A 56 4.23 -9.96 5.31
CA GLN A 56 3.47 -9.08 6.18
C GLN A 56 3.38 -9.76 7.54
N ASP A 57 3.97 -9.15 8.57
CA ASP A 57 3.79 -9.61 9.95
C ASP A 57 2.36 -9.28 10.42
N GLU A 58 1.75 -10.16 11.23
CA GLU A 58 0.41 -9.94 11.84
C GLU A 58 0.39 -8.79 12.87
#